data_AF-A0A7L1M0D0-F1
#
_entry.id   AF-A0A7L1M0D0-F1
#
_cell.length_a   1.000
_cell.length_b   1.000
_cell.length_c   1.000
_cell.angle_alpha   90.00
_cell.angle_beta   90.00
_cell.angle_gamma   90.00
#
_symmetry.space_group_name_H-M   'P 1'
#
loop_
_entity.id
_entity.type
_entity.pdbx_description
1 polymer ?
#
loop_
_entity_poly.entity_id
_entity_poly.type
_entity_poly.pdbx_seq_one_letter_code
_entity_poly.pdbx_strand_id
1 'polypeptide(L)' 'CSHLSSPAQGPQCQRCRPLFVGSPVGGGTCLTCRSFCRHRADVCVSRAELERHRSDPRRYPLE' A
#
# COMPACT_ATOMS: atom_id res chain seq x y z
N CYS A 1 13.66 -6.05 -5.50
CA CYS A 1 12.31 -5.49 -5.78
C CYS A 1 12.37 -4.29 -6.73
N SER A 2 13.45 -4.20 -7.53
CA SER A 2 13.73 -3.10 -8.45
C SER A 2 12.93 -3.20 -9.76
N HIS A 3 12.20 -4.30 -9.95
CA HIS A 3 11.36 -4.53 -11.13
C HIS A 3 10.00 -3.90 -10.91
N LEU A 4 9.46 -3.24 -11.94
CA LEU A 4 8.12 -2.64 -11.91
C LEU A 4 7.02 -3.65 -11.53
N SER A 5 7.22 -4.95 -11.78
CA SER A 5 6.27 -6.00 -11.43
C SER A 5 6.32 -6.44 -9.96
N SER A 6 7.31 -6.02 -9.18
CA SER A 6 7.42 -6.43 -7.78
C SER A 6 6.44 -5.65 -6.89
N PRO A 7 5.65 -6.30 -6.02
CA PRO A 7 4.70 -5.61 -5.15
C PRO A 7 5.36 -4.90 -3.95
N ALA A 8 6.67 -5.04 -3.78
CA ALA A 8 7.48 -4.34 -2.79
C ALA A 8 8.28 -3.18 -3.41
N GLN A 9 8.57 -2.15 -2.62
CA GLN A 9 9.30 -0.94 -3.00
C GLN A 9 10.15 -0.39 -1.85
N GLY A 10 10.93 0.64 -2.18
CA GLY A 10 11.83 1.34 -1.26
C GLY A 10 13.29 0.90 -1.41
N PRO A 11 14.24 1.66 -0.84
CA PRO A 11 15.67 1.41 -0.98
C PRO A 11 16.10 -0.01 -0.56
N GLN A 12 15.39 -0.59 0.40
CA GLN A 12 15.66 -1.91 0.96
C GLN A 12 14.45 -2.84 0.81
N CYS A 13 13.55 -2.55 -0.16
CA CYS A 13 12.31 -3.31 -0.34
C CYS A 13 11.42 -3.38 0.91
N GLN A 14 11.50 -2.41 1.81
CA GLN A 14 10.92 -2.51 3.15
C GLN A 14 9.45 -2.07 3.22
N ARG A 15 8.85 -1.69 2.09
CA ARG A 15 7.46 -1.21 2.01
C ARG A 15 6.74 -1.90 0.86
N CYS A 16 5.43 -2.07 0.98
CA CYS A 16 4.61 -2.44 -0.16
C CYS A 16 4.40 -1.24 -1.09
N ARG A 17 4.17 -1.53 -2.36
CA ARG A 17 3.73 -0.54 -3.35
C ARG A 17 2.35 0.04 -3.01
N PRO A 18 1.97 1.20 -3.57
CA PRO A 18 0.59 1.69 -3.50
C PRO A 18 -0.39 0.58 -3.85
N LEU A 19 -1.52 0.52 -3.13
CA LEU A 19 -2.58 -0.50 -3.25
C LEU A 19 -2.22 -1.93 -2.78
N PHE A 20 -0.95 -2.17 -2.40
CA PHE A 20 -0.54 -3.41 -1.77
C PHE A 20 -0.41 -3.23 -0.25
N VAL A 21 -0.80 -4.26 0.49
CA VAL A 21 -0.82 -4.30 1.95
C VAL A 21 0.03 -5.43 2.49
N GLY A 22 0.54 -5.24 3.71
CA GLY A 22 1.44 -6.18 4.39
C GLY A 22 2.84 -5.59 4.58
N SER A 23 3.79 -6.48 4.89
CA SER A 23 5.21 -6.14 5.02
C SER A 23 6.02 -7.19 4.28
N PRO A 24 6.91 -6.79 3.34
CA PRO A 24 7.81 -7.71 2.64
C PRO A 24 9.06 -8.11 3.45
N VAL A 25 9.25 -7.53 4.65
CA VAL A 25 10.43 -7.77 5.48
C VAL A 25 10.31 -9.11 6.21
N GLY A 26 11.43 -9.81 6.43
CA GLY A 26 11.45 -11.02 7.26
C GLY A 26 10.68 -12.20 6.68
N GLY A 27 10.57 -12.29 5.35
CA GLY A 27 9.81 -13.35 4.67
C GLY A 27 8.32 -13.07 4.53
N GLY A 28 7.85 -11.88 4.93
CA GLY A 28 6.49 -11.45 4.64
C GLY A 28 6.27 -11.08 3.17
N THR A 29 5.01 -10.85 2.79
CA THR A 29 4.61 -10.62 1.40
C THR A 29 3.65 -9.44 1.31
N CYS A 30 3.68 -8.76 0.16
CA CYS A 30 2.72 -7.73 -0.21
C CYS A 30 1.56 -8.35 -1.00
N LEU A 31 0.34 -8.19 -0.50
CA LEU A 31 -0.90 -8.67 -1.11
C LEU A 31 -1.71 -7.50 -1.66
N THR A 32 -2.54 -7.72 -2.67
CA THR A 32 -3.50 -6.70 -3.12
C THR A 32 -4.54 -6.45 -2.04
N CYS A 33 -5.07 -5.24 -1.95
CA CYS A 33 -6.16 -4.93 -1.01
C CYS A 33 -7.36 -5.87 -1.23
N ARG A 34 -7.71 -6.13 -2.50
CA ARG A 34 -8.79 -7.04 -2.88
C ARG A 34 -8.59 -8.46 -2.30
N SER A 35 -7.39 -9.03 -2.41
CA SER A 35 -7.11 -10.34 -1.82
C SER A 35 -7.12 -10.29 -0.29
N PHE A 36 -6.48 -9.28 0.30
CA PHE A 36 -6.39 -9.11 1.75
C PHE A 36 -7.75 -8.92 2.42
N CYS A 37 -8.61 -8.09 1.84
CA CYS A 37 -9.97 -7.81 2.31
C CYS A 37 -11.00 -8.85 1.85
N ARG A 38 -10.58 -9.95 1.21
CA ARG A 38 -11.45 -11.02 0.69
C ARG A 38 -12.56 -10.46 -0.20
N HIS A 39 -12.15 -9.65 -1.18
CA HIS A 39 -12.99 -9.01 -2.20
C HIS A 39 -14.01 -7.99 -1.68
N ARG A 40 -13.83 -7.46 -0.46
CA ARG A 40 -14.72 -6.43 0.11
C ARG A 40 -14.23 -5.00 -0.06
N ALA A 41 -13.02 -4.83 -0.57
CA ALA A 41 -12.43 -3.52 -0.83
C ALA A 41 -11.44 -3.65 -1.98
N ASP A 42 -11.41 -2.66 -2.88
CA ASP A 42 -10.44 -2.61 -3.98
C ASP A 42 -9.23 -1.74 -3.63
N VAL A 43 -9.39 -0.76 -2.74
CA VAL A 43 -8.34 0.20 -2.32
C VAL A 43 -8.14 0.15 -0.81
N CYS A 44 -6.88 0.10 -0.39
CA CYS A 44 -6.46 0.15 1.01
C CYS A 44 -5.53 1.36 1.17
N VAL A 45 -5.77 2.19 2.18
CA VAL A 45 -4.97 3.38 2.48
C VAL A 45 -4.29 3.23 3.82
N SER A 46 -3.06 3.70 3.94
CA SER A 46 -2.36 3.70 5.22
C SER A 46 -3.01 4.73 6.17
N ARG A 47 -2.87 4.53 7.49
CA ARG A 47 -3.37 5.50 8.48
C ARG A 47 -2.78 6.90 8.26
N ALA A 48 -1.50 6.98 7.91
CA ALA A 48 -0.84 8.25 7.61
C ALA A 48 -1.39 8.91 6.33
N GLU A 49 -1.72 8.15 5.29
CA GLU A 49 -2.44 8.68 4.11
C GLU A 49 -3.82 9.20 4.48
N LEU A 50 -4.58 8.43 5.25
CA LEU A 50 -5.91 8.84 5.68
C LEU A 50 -5.87 10.11 6.52
N GLU A 51 -4.89 10.23 7.43
CA GLU A 51 -4.69 11.44 8.25
C GLU A 51 -4.32 12.64 7.39
N ARG A 52 -3.43 12.48 6.38
CA ARG A 52 -3.10 13.57 5.44
C ARG A 52 -4.28 13.99 4.59
N HIS A 53 -5.02 13.03 4.03
CA HIS A 53 -6.25 13.31 3.27
C HIS A 53 -7.27 14.04 4.15
N ARG A 54 -7.44 13.64 5.42
CA ARG A 54 -8.34 14.33 6.37
C ARG A 54 -7.89 15.77 6.65
N SER A 55 -6.59 16.03 6.67
CA SER A 55 -6.04 17.37 6.87
C SER A 55 -6.20 18.27 5.64
N ASP A 56 -5.99 17.75 4.44
CA ASP A 56 -6.14 18.48 3.18
C ASP A 56 -6.56 17.53 2.03
N PRO A 57 -7.88 17.34 1.82
CA PRO A 57 -8.38 16.41 0.82
C PRO A 57 -8.02 16.79 -0.62
N ARG A 58 -7.85 18.10 -0.91
CA ARG A 58 -7.55 18.58 -2.27
C ARG A 58 -6.10 18.33 -2.65
N ARG A 59 -5.19 18.37 -1.68
CA ARG A 59 -3.76 18.13 -1.88
C ARG A 59 -3.38 16.65 -1.82
N TYR A 60 -4.16 15.84 -1.10
CA TYR A 60 -3.88 14.41 -0.90
C TYR A 60 -5.09 13.53 -1.22
N PRO A 61 -5.58 13.49 -2.46
CA PRO A 61 -6.71 12.65 -2.84
C PRO A 61 -6.42 11.15 -2.62
N LEU A 62 -7.43 10.41 -2.18
CA LEU A 62 -7.41 8.95 -2.10
C LEU A 62 -8.06 8.41 -3.38
N GLU A 63 -7.26 8.25 -4.44
CA GLU A 63 -7.71 7.65 -5.70
C GLU A 63 -7.75 6.11 -5.62
#